data_AF-A0A2C9VDM5-F1
#
_entry.id   AF-A0A2C9VDM5-F1
#
_cell.length_a   1.000
_cell.length_b   1.000
_cell.length_c   1.000
_cell.angle_alpha   90.00
_cell.angle_beta   90.00
_cell.angle_gamma   90.00
#
_symmetry.space_group_name_H-M   'P 1'
#
loop_
_entity.id
_entity.type
_entity.pdbx_description
1 polymer ?
#
loop_
_entity_poly.entity_id
_entity_poly.type
_entity_poly.pdbx_seq_one_letter_code
_entity_poly.pdbx_strand_id
1 'polypeptide(L)'
;MALRLSSETKDTILKVLGISNASSLTLVSLLPSSSSAEAHQFHAGEILSGHLPLNFYILTFATNNIIVCTGAIAVLMWSIPCRPILVYTLISVVALYGLLMLKIMPKFVVGVLGIEFSSYALVWSLALTFISAAFVGYHFVKYACLGLSKLGTWVVAKLKLDTAWIYVCSTQQTLAADMHSFLLAVSRWVHDG
;
A
#
# COMPACT_ATOMS: atom_id res chain seq x y z
N MET A 1 -3.83 -4.66 -26.82
CA MET A 1 -3.61 -6.06 -26.40
C MET A 1 -3.80 -6.14 -24.89
N ALA A 2 -4.96 -6.64 -24.44
CA ALA A 2 -5.30 -6.74 -23.02
C ALA A 2 -4.56 -7.94 -22.42
N LEU A 3 -3.72 -7.73 -21.40
CA LEU A 3 -3.23 -8.84 -20.60
C LEU A 3 -4.41 -9.43 -19.83
N ARG A 4 -5.01 -10.48 -20.39
CA ARG A 4 -5.90 -11.37 -19.65
C ARG A 4 -5.04 -12.10 -18.62
N LEU A 5 -4.93 -11.53 -17.41
CA LEU A 5 -4.44 -12.30 -16.26
C LEU A 5 -5.24 -13.61 -16.22
N SER A 6 -4.57 -14.76 -16.15
CA SER A 6 -5.25 -16.05 -16.03
C SER A 6 -6.19 -16.01 -14.83
N SER A 7 -7.37 -16.62 -14.98
CA SER A 7 -8.37 -16.68 -13.90
C SER A 7 -7.77 -17.29 -12.62
N GLU A 8 -6.84 -18.22 -12.77
CA GLU A 8 -6.13 -18.88 -11.66
C GLU A 8 -5.21 -17.92 -10.90
N THR A 9 -4.50 -17.05 -11.62
CA THR A 9 -3.62 -16.04 -11.01
C THR A 9 -4.44 -15.00 -10.23
N LYS A 10 -5.58 -14.57 -10.78
CA LYS A 10 -6.49 -13.65 -10.09
C LYS A 10 -7.02 -14.25 -8.79
N ASP A 11 -7.48 -15.50 -8.84
CA ASP A 11 -7.98 -16.22 -7.68
C ASP A 11 -6.91 -16.37 -6.58
N THR A 12 -5.68 -16.72 -6.98
CA THR A 12 -4.54 -16.84 -6.05
C THR A 12 -4.23 -15.51 -5.37
N ILE A 13 -4.13 -14.42 -6.14
CA ILE A 13 -3.87 -13.09 -5.59
C ILE A 13 -5.01 -12.67 -4.65
N LEU A 14 -6.26 -12.91 -5.04
CA LEU A 14 -7.43 -12.56 -4.22
C LEU A 14 -7.43 -13.30 -2.88
N LYS A 15 -7.08 -14.60 -2.88
CA LYS A 15 -6.93 -15.39 -1.66
C LYS A 15 -5.85 -14.82 -0.74
N VAL A 16 -4.68 -14.50 -1.30
CA VAL A 16 -3.57 -13.91 -0.53
C VAL A 16 -3.96 -12.57 0.09
N LEU A 17 -4.63 -11.69 -0.68
CA LEU A 17 -5.12 -10.40 -0.19
C LEU A 17 -6.18 -10.57 0.90
N GLY A 18 -7.11 -11.53 0.73
CA GLY A 18 -8.12 -11.85 1.72
C GLY A 18 -7.52 -12.33 3.05
N ILE A 19 -6.53 -13.24 2.98
CA ILE A 19 -5.81 -13.74 4.16
C ILE A 19 -5.02 -12.61 4.84
N SER A 20 -4.38 -11.71 4.07
CA SER A 20 -3.66 -10.55 4.61
C SER A 20 -4.59 -9.56 5.33
N ASN A 21 -5.79 -9.34 4.80
CA ASN A 21 -6.81 -8.53 5.47
C ASN A 21 -7.29 -9.18 6.77
N ALA A 22 -7.59 -10.48 6.73
CA ALA A 22 -8.02 -11.22 7.91
C ALA A 22 -6.95 -11.20 9.01
N SER A 23 -5.68 -11.44 8.66
CA SER A 23 -4.58 -11.42 9.63
C SER A 23 -4.38 -10.03 10.23
N SER A 24 -4.53 -8.97 9.44
CA SER A 24 -4.47 -7.58 9.93
C SER A 24 -5.59 -7.28 10.92
N LEU A 25 -6.82 -7.73 10.63
CA LEU A 25 -7.96 -7.60 11.56
C LEU A 25 -7.74 -8.41 12.84
N THR A 26 -7.23 -9.64 12.73
CA THR A 26 -6.90 -10.47 13.90
C THR A 26 -5.83 -9.80 14.76
N LEU A 27 -4.75 -9.31 14.14
CA LEU A 27 -3.69 -8.59 14.83
C LEU A 27 -4.24 -7.39 15.60
N VAL A 28 -5.13 -6.62 14.96
CA VAL A 28 -5.76 -5.46 15.59
C VAL A 28 -6.67 -5.90 16.73
N SER A 29 -7.46 -6.96 16.57
CA SER A 29 -8.36 -7.45 17.63
C SER A 29 -7.64 -7.99 18.88
N LEU A 30 -6.38 -8.42 18.73
CA LEU A 30 -5.53 -8.91 19.82
C LEU A 30 -4.84 -7.79 20.60
N LEU A 31 -4.86 -6.56 20.09
CA LEU A 31 -4.30 -5.42 20.80
C LEU A 31 -5.09 -5.16 22.09
N PRO A 32 -4.40 -4.93 23.22
CA PRO A 32 -5.08 -4.56 24.45
C PRO A 32 -5.83 -3.25 24.22
N SER A 33 -7.11 -3.21 24.61
CA SER A 33 -7.89 -1.97 24.57
C SER A 33 -7.16 -0.93 25.41
N SER A 34 -6.90 0.24 24.84
CA SER A 34 -6.46 1.38 25.63
C SER A 34 -7.59 1.75 26.58
N SER A 35 -7.56 1.22 27.81
CA SER A 35 -8.39 1.74 28.89
C SER A 35 -8.05 3.22 29.03
N SER A 36 -9.07 4.02 29.36
CA SER A 36 -9.07 5.48 29.50
C SER A 36 -7.90 6.03 30.31
N ALA A 37 -6.69 6.05 29.72
CA ALA A 37 -5.59 6.86 30.19
C ALA A 37 -5.83 8.25 29.62
N GLU A 38 -5.77 9.25 30.50
CA GLU A 38 -5.94 10.67 30.23
C GLU A 38 -5.22 11.05 28.93
N ALA A 39 -5.89 11.88 28.11
CA ALA A 39 -5.38 12.32 26.81
C ALA A 39 -3.99 12.95 26.99
N HIS A 40 -2.95 12.14 26.76
CA HIS A 40 -1.58 12.61 26.80
C HIS A 40 -1.36 13.51 25.59
N GLN A 41 -0.82 14.70 25.83
CA GLN A 41 -0.50 15.66 24.79
C GLN A 41 0.96 15.44 24.42
N PHE A 42 1.21 14.90 23.22
CA PHE A 42 2.56 14.66 22.73
C PHE A 42 3.03 15.85 21.89
N HIS A 43 4.27 16.26 22.09
CA HIS A 43 4.89 17.28 21.25
C HIS A 43 5.54 16.65 20.01
N ALA A 44 5.62 17.41 18.91
CA ALA A 44 6.20 16.93 17.64
C ALA A 44 7.62 16.33 17.76
N GLY A 45 8.43 16.81 18.72
CA GLY A 45 9.77 16.25 18.98
C GLY A 45 9.73 14.83 19.56
N GLU A 46 8.78 14.53 20.45
CA GLU A 46 8.62 13.22 21.07
C GLU A 46 8.14 12.18 20.04
N ILE A 47 7.39 12.62 19.03
CA ILE A 47 6.94 11.80 17.90
C ILE A 47 8.11 11.40 17.02
N LEU A 48 8.98 12.35 16.70
CA LEU A 48 10.16 12.10 15.88
C LEU A 48 11.18 11.20 16.60
N SER A 49 11.22 11.28 17.94
CA SER A 49 12.03 10.40 18.79
C SER A 49 11.41 9.02 19.01
N GLY A 50 10.24 8.71 18.43
CA GLY A 50 9.64 7.38 18.47
C GLY A 50 8.89 7.06 19.77
N HIS A 51 8.49 8.07 20.55
CA HIS A 51 7.91 7.89 21.88
C HIS A 51 6.41 7.56 21.88
N LEU A 52 5.83 7.28 20.70
CA LEU A 52 4.41 6.94 20.59
C LEU A 52 4.11 5.53 21.13
N PRO A 53 2.86 5.29 21.59
CA PRO A 53 2.44 3.97 22.01
C PRO A 53 2.63 2.94 20.89
N LEU A 54 3.17 1.75 21.22
CA LEU A 54 3.33 0.64 20.28
C LEU A 54 2.03 0.33 19.50
N ASN A 55 0.88 0.40 20.20
CA ASN A 55 -0.44 0.22 19.61
C ASN A 55 -0.66 1.17 18.41
N PHE A 56 -0.20 2.42 18.46
CA PHE A 56 -0.34 3.37 17.36
C PHE A 56 0.40 2.93 16.10
N TYR A 57 1.63 2.43 16.24
CA TYR A 57 2.42 1.93 15.11
C TYR A 57 1.80 0.69 14.47
N ILE A 58 1.39 -0.29 15.30
CA ILE A 58 0.72 -1.51 14.83
C ILE A 58 -0.56 -1.14 14.09
N LEU A 59 -1.33 -0.22 14.66
CA LEU A 59 -2.59 0.22 14.12
C LEU A 59 -2.41 0.93 12.77
N THR A 60 -1.40 1.79 12.66
CA THR A 60 -1.04 2.46 11.40
C THR A 60 -0.59 1.48 10.32
N PHE A 61 0.22 0.50 10.68
CA PHE A 61 0.64 -0.56 9.76
C PHE A 61 -0.55 -1.39 9.28
N ALA A 62 -1.44 -1.77 10.20
CA ALA A 62 -2.68 -2.48 9.87
C ALA A 62 -3.61 -1.63 8.99
N THR A 63 -3.73 -0.32 9.24
CA THR A 63 -4.50 0.60 8.40
C THR A 63 -3.99 0.58 6.97
N ASN A 64 -2.67 0.73 6.81
CA ASN A 64 -2.04 0.72 5.50
C ASN A 64 -2.28 -0.60 4.76
N ASN A 65 -2.08 -1.74 5.44
CA ASN A 65 -2.32 -3.06 4.84
C ASN A 65 -3.79 -3.21 4.41
N ILE A 66 -4.75 -2.82 5.27
CA ILE A 66 -6.18 -2.89 4.96
C ILE A 66 -6.54 -2.00 3.78
N ILE A 67 -6.05 -0.76 3.70
CA ILE A 67 -6.33 0.13 2.58
C ILE A 67 -5.79 -0.46 1.27
N VAL A 68 -4.53 -0.90 1.27
CA VAL A 68 -3.89 -1.46 0.08
C VAL A 68 -4.57 -2.74 -0.38
N CYS A 69 -4.84 -3.67 0.54
CA CYS A 69 -5.49 -4.94 0.20
C CYS A 69 -6.95 -4.74 -0.22
N THR A 70 -7.71 -3.89 0.47
CA THR A 70 -9.10 -3.58 0.11
C THR A 70 -9.17 -2.90 -1.26
N GLY A 71 -8.26 -1.97 -1.55
CA GLY A 71 -8.14 -1.34 -2.86
C GLY A 71 -7.79 -2.34 -3.96
N ALA A 72 -6.80 -3.20 -3.73
CA ALA A 72 -6.41 -4.24 -4.68
C ALA A 72 -7.54 -5.25 -4.94
N ILE A 73 -8.27 -5.66 -3.90
CA ILE A 73 -9.46 -6.51 -4.00
C ILE A 73 -10.53 -5.81 -4.83
N ALA A 74 -10.84 -4.53 -4.54
CA ALA A 74 -11.84 -3.76 -5.28
C ALA A 74 -11.52 -3.71 -6.78
N VAL A 75 -10.24 -3.45 -7.13
CA VAL A 75 -9.77 -3.42 -8.52
C VAL A 75 -9.87 -4.80 -9.18
N LEU A 76 -9.38 -5.86 -8.52
CA LEU A 76 -9.39 -7.21 -9.08
C LEU A 76 -10.81 -7.74 -9.32
N MET A 77 -11.73 -7.39 -8.43
CA MET A 77 -13.07 -7.97 -8.41
C MET A 77 -14.10 -7.22 -9.24
N TRP A 78 -13.80 -6.01 -9.69
CA TRP A 78 -14.80 -5.19 -10.38
C TRP A 78 -15.09 -5.62 -11.82
N SER A 79 -14.27 -6.51 -12.38
CA SER A 79 -14.64 -7.26 -13.59
C SER A 79 -15.64 -8.40 -13.34
N ILE A 80 -16.02 -8.70 -12.10
CA ILE A 80 -16.93 -9.82 -11.74
C ILE A 80 -18.38 -9.31 -11.68
N PRO A 81 -19.37 -10.05 -12.21
CA PRO A 81 -20.79 -9.63 -12.21
C PRO A 81 -21.43 -9.52 -10.82
N CYS A 82 -20.86 -10.12 -9.77
CA CYS A 82 -21.38 -10.09 -8.39
C CYS A 82 -20.97 -8.83 -7.60
N ARG A 83 -20.92 -7.67 -8.25
CA ARG A 83 -20.45 -6.40 -7.66
C ARG A 83 -21.13 -6.00 -6.34
N PRO A 84 -22.46 -6.09 -6.18
CA PRO A 84 -23.13 -5.56 -4.99
C PRO A 84 -22.72 -6.28 -3.70
N ILE A 85 -22.60 -7.61 -3.75
CA ILE A 85 -22.20 -8.44 -2.61
C ILE A 85 -20.77 -8.08 -2.19
N LEU A 86 -19.91 -7.82 -3.16
CA LEU A 86 -18.50 -7.53 -2.92
C LEU A 86 -18.29 -6.14 -2.32
N VAL A 87 -18.98 -5.14 -2.88
CA VAL A 87 -19.02 -3.80 -2.30
C VAL A 87 -19.53 -3.86 -0.87
N TYR A 88 -20.59 -4.63 -0.61
CA TYR A 88 -21.09 -4.85 0.75
C TYR A 88 -20.05 -5.49 1.67
N THR A 89 -19.32 -6.51 1.22
CA THR A 89 -18.24 -7.14 2.03
C THR A 89 -17.10 -6.17 2.32
N LEU A 90 -16.66 -5.38 1.34
CA LEU A 90 -15.59 -4.40 1.52
C LEU A 90 -16.01 -3.30 2.49
N ILE A 91 -17.24 -2.78 2.34
CA ILE A 91 -17.81 -1.80 3.27
C ILE A 91 -17.88 -2.38 4.69
N SER A 92 -18.32 -3.63 4.81
CA SER A 92 -18.42 -4.30 6.12
C SER A 92 -17.06 -4.49 6.78
N VAL A 93 -16.02 -4.85 6.02
CA VAL A 93 -14.63 -4.95 6.50
C VAL A 93 -14.11 -3.58 6.96
N VAL A 94 -14.32 -2.54 6.15
CA VAL A 94 -13.90 -1.17 6.49
C VAL A 94 -14.65 -0.64 7.72
N ALA A 95 -15.95 -0.89 7.81
CA ALA A 95 -16.77 -0.50 8.96
C ALA A 95 -16.35 -1.23 10.23
N LEU A 96 -16.14 -2.56 10.16
CA LEU A 96 -15.64 -3.36 11.28
C LEU A 96 -14.27 -2.87 11.74
N TYR A 97 -13.37 -2.58 10.79
CA TYR A 97 -12.08 -2.01 11.09
C TYR A 97 -12.20 -0.64 11.77
N GLY A 98 -13.06 0.24 11.26
CA GLY A 98 -13.32 1.55 11.88
C GLY A 98 -13.85 1.43 13.31
N LEU A 99 -14.72 0.46 13.59
CA LEU A 99 -15.20 0.20 14.94
C LEU A 99 -14.10 -0.35 15.86
N LEU A 100 -13.26 -1.26 15.37
CA LEU A 100 -12.09 -1.76 16.10
C LEU A 100 -11.10 -0.63 16.42
N MET A 101 -10.85 0.24 15.44
CA MET A 101 -10.03 1.45 15.61
C MET A 101 -10.56 2.31 16.75
N LEU A 102 -11.85 2.62 16.77
CA LEU A 102 -12.44 3.46 17.82
C LEU A 102 -12.29 2.86 19.23
N LYS A 103 -12.29 1.53 19.35
CA LYS A 103 -12.18 0.83 20.63
C LYS A 103 -10.73 0.72 21.13
N ILE A 104 -9.77 0.57 20.21
CA ILE A 104 -8.38 0.19 20.53
C ILE A 104 -7.42 1.39 20.43
N MET A 105 -7.80 2.40 19.65
CA MET A 105 -6.96 3.57 19.40
C MET A 105 -6.68 4.33 20.71
N PRO A 106 -5.40 4.53 21.06
CA PRO A 106 -5.04 5.42 22.16
C PRO A 106 -5.46 6.86 21.82
N LYS A 107 -6.18 7.49 22.75
CA LYS A 107 -6.58 8.89 22.64
C LYS A 107 -5.40 9.77 23.06
N PHE A 108 -4.81 10.45 22.09
CA PHE A 108 -3.80 11.46 22.34
C PHE A 108 -3.93 12.57 21.31
N VAL A 109 -3.45 13.75 21.69
CA VAL A 109 -3.44 14.93 20.83
C VAL A 109 -1.99 15.30 20.57
N VAL A 110 -1.71 15.62 19.31
CA VAL A 110 -0.38 16.04 18.88
C VAL A 110 -0.43 17.50 18.51
N GLY A 111 0.37 18.32 19.19
CA GLY A 111 0.59 19.71 18.79
C GLY A 111 1.71 19.82 17.77
N VAL A 112 1.41 20.26 16.54
CA VAL A 112 2.41 20.66 15.54
C VAL A 112 2.17 22.13 15.19
N LEU A 113 3.12 23.01 15.50
CA LEU A 113 3.08 24.44 15.13
C LEU A 113 1.78 25.15 15.56
N GLY A 114 1.23 24.81 16.74
CA GLY A 114 -0.02 25.40 17.26
C GLY A 114 -1.31 24.81 16.68
N ILE A 115 -1.21 23.80 15.80
CA ILE A 115 -2.35 23.02 15.33
C ILE A 115 -2.38 21.69 16.08
N GLU A 116 -3.54 21.36 16.65
CA GLU A 116 -3.78 20.11 17.36
C GLU A 116 -4.32 19.04 16.40
N PHE A 117 -3.59 17.93 16.28
CA PHE A 117 -3.99 16.77 15.50
C PHE A 117 -4.47 15.65 16.42
N SER A 118 -5.69 15.18 16.19
CA SER A 118 -6.21 13.97 16.82
C SER A 118 -5.43 12.74 16.37
N SER A 119 -5.18 11.79 17.28
CA SER A 119 -4.57 10.50 16.95
C SER A 119 -5.27 9.78 15.78
N TYR A 120 -6.58 9.98 15.62
CA TYR A 120 -7.35 9.47 14.48
C TYR A 120 -6.90 10.07 13.15
N ALA A 121 -6.86 11.40 13.06
CA ALA A 121 -6.40 12.08 11.87
C ALA A 121 -4.95 11.72 11.54
N LEU A 122 -4.13 11.50 12.57
CA LEU A 122 -2.72 11.16 12.43
C LEU A 122 -2.51 9.77 11.82
N VAL A 123 -3.22 8.73 12.28
CA VAL A 123 -3.12 7.39 11.68
C VAL A 123 -3.51 7.40 10.20
N TRP A 124 -4.63 8.05 9.87
CA TRP A 124 -5.08 8.15 8.47
C TRP A 124 -4.11 8.93 7.60
N SER A 125 -3.59 10.06 8.10
CA SER A 125 -2.62 10.87 7.38
C SER A 125 -1.30 10.13 7.16
N LEU A 126 -0.82 9.38 8.17
CA LEU A 126 0.40 8.60 8.06
C LEU A 126 0.23 7.44 7.06
N ALA A 127 -0.93 6.77 7.09
CA ALA A 127 -1.25 5.72 6.13
C ALA A 127 -1.27 6.25 4.69
N LEU A 128 -1.95 7.39 4.45
CA LEU A 128 -1.96 8.04 3.13
C LEU A 128 -0.57 8.50 2.68
N THR A 129 0.24 9.02 3.61
CA THR A 129 1.62 9.42 3.35
C THR A 129 2.47 8.21 2.97
N PHE A 130 2.31 7.08 3.66
CA PHE A 130 3.03 5.86 3.35
C PHE A 130 2.66 5.30 1.98
N ILE A 131 1.37 5.27 1.65
CA ILE A 131 0.88 4.82 0.32
C ILE A 131 1.44 5.71 -0.79
N SER A 132 1.36 7.04 -0.62
CA SER A 132 1.88 7.98 -1.61
C SER A 132 3.41 7.90 -1.73
N ALA A 133 4.15 7.77 -0.62
CA ALA A 133 5.60 7.57 -0.64
C ALA A 133 5.99 6.26 -1.34
N ALA A 134 5.26 5.17 -1.08
CA ALA A 134 5.48 3.89 -1.77
C ALA A 134 5.22 4.01 -3.28
N PHE A 135 4.16 4.72 -3.68
CA PHE A 135 3.85 5.00 -5.07
C PHE A 135 4.96 5.82 -5.76
N VAL A 136 5.41 6.91 -5.12
CA VAL A 136 6.50 7.75 -5.62
C VAL A 136 7.81 6.96 -5.72
N GLY A 137 8.18 6.23 -4.67
CA GLY A 137 9.40 5.42 -4.64
C GLY A 137 9.39 4.34 -5.71
N TYR A 138 8.25 3.68 -5.92
CA TYR A 138 8.06 2.72 -6.99
C TYR A 138 8.26 3.35 -8.38
N HIS A 139 7.64 4.50 -8.63
CA HIS A 139 7.82 5.23 -9.89
C HIS A 139 9.27 5.66 -10.08
N PHE A 140 9.91 6.16 -9.03
CA PHE A 140 11.32 6.53 -9.06
C PHE A 140 12.20 5.33 -9.44
N VAL A 141 12.03 4.17 -8.81
CA VAL A 141 12.77 2.94 -9.14
C VAL A 141 12.52 2.53 -10.60
N LYS A 142 11.27 2.57 -11.06
CA LYS A 142 10.92 2.27 -12.45
C LYS A 142 11.64 3.20 -13.43
N TYR A 143 11.59 4.51 -13.19
CA TYR A 143 12.25 5.49 -14.07
C TYR A 143 13.77 5.41 -13.97
N ALA A 144 14.34 5.12 -12.80
CA ALA A 144 15.76 4.88 -12.62
C ALA A 144 16.22 3.63 -13.39
N CYS A 145 15.49 2.51 -13.31
CA CYS A 145 15.79 1.29 -14.08
C CYS A 145 15.67 1.53 -15.60
N LEU A 146 14.67 2.28 -16.05
CA LEU A 146 14.54 2.67 -17.45
C LEU A 146 15.66 3.62 -17.91
N GLY A 147 16.11 4.52 -17.03
CA GLY A 147 17.24 5.41 -17.27
C GLY A 147 18.57 4.64 -17.37
N LEU A 148 18.81 3.73 -16.42
CA LEU A 148 20.00 2.87 -16.37
C LEU A 148 20.08 1.92 -17.56
N SER A 149 18.96 1.32 -17.98
CA SER A 149 18.94 0.47 -19.18
C SER A 149 19.26 1.27 -20.45
N LYS A 150 18.74 2.50 -20.59
CA LYS A 150 19.10 3.40 -21.70
C LYS A 150 20.54 3.89 -21.65
N LEU A 151 21.05 4.19 -20.46
CA LEU A 151 22.45 4.60 -20.28
C LEU A 151 23.38 3.45 -20.64
N GLY A 152 23.07 2.24 -20.19
CA GLY A 152 23.89 1.08 -20.45
C GLY A 152 23.86 0.63 -21.91
N THR A 153 22.73 0.72 -22.61
CA THR A 153 22.72 0.51 -24.08
C THR A 153 23.56 1.55 -24.81
N TRP A 154 23.57 2.81 -24.36
CA TRP A 154 24.42 3.86 -24.93
C TRP A 154 25.91 3.62 -24.68
N VAL A 155 26.27 3.24 -23.46
CA VAL A 155 27.65 2.90 -23.06
C VAL A 155 28.15 1.68 -23.82
N VAL A 156 27.32 0.64 -23.97
CA VAL A 156 27.68 -0.60 -24.69
C VAL A 156 27.80 -0.37 -26.19
N ALA A 157 26.93 0.42 -26.79
CA ALA A 157 27.08 0.86 -28.19
C ALA A 157 28.42 1.59 -28.42
N LYS A 158 28.93 2.28 -27.39
CA LYS A 158 30.23 2.98 -27.42
C LYS A 158 31.42 2.05 -27.15
N LEU A 159 31.22 0.92 -26.47
CA LEU A 159 32.27 -0.01 -26.00
C LEU A 159 32.35 -1.35 -26.76
N LYS A 160 31.46 -1.63 -27.73
CA LYS A 160 31.41 -2.90 -28.49
C LYS A 160 31.45 -4.17 -27.60
N LEU A 161 30.77 -4.12 -26.45
CA LEU A 161 30.73 -5.23 -25.51
C LEU A 161 29.44 -6.04 -25.71
N ASP A 162 29.36 -6.79 -26.82
CA ASP A 162 28.08 -7.30 -27.33
C ASP A 162 27.50 -8.47 -26.51
N THR A 163 28.31 -9.29 -25.83
CA THR A 163 27.80 -10.59 -25.34
C THR A 163 27.23 -10.57 -23.92
N ALA A 164 27.80 -9.78 -23.00
CA ALA A 164 27.37 -9.76 -21.59
C ALA A 164 26.17 -8.82 -21.32
N TRP A 165 26.03 -7.76 -22.13
CA TRP A 165 25.00 -6.74 -21.92
C TRP A 165 23.61 -7.19 -22.40
N ILE A 166 23.54 -8.03 -23.44
CA ILE A 166 22.27 -8.59 -23.96
C ILE A 166 21.55 -9.39 -22.88
N TYR A 167 22.28 -10.12 -22.03
CA TYR A 167 21.70 -10.88 -20.93
C TYR A 167 21.12 -9.98 -19.83
N VAL A 168 21.82 -8.91 -19.46
CA VAL A 168 21.36 -7.95 -18.44
C VAL A 168 20.15 -7.15 -18.95
N CYS A 169 20.18 -6.68 -20.21
CA CYS A 169 19.06 -6.00 -20.84
C CYS A 169 17.84 -6.91 -21.00
N SER A 170 18.03 -8.18 -21.38
CA SER A 170 16.94 -9.17 -21.44
C SER A 170 16.26 -9.29 -20.07
N THR A 171 17.03 -9.52 -19.02
CA THR A 171 16.49 -9.71 -17.67
C THR A 171 15.78 -8.46 -17.14
N GLN A 172 16.34 -7.26 -17.38
CA GLN A 172 15.70 -6.00 -17.01
C GLN A 172 14.47 -5.67 -17.87
N GLN A 173 14.45 -6.02 -19.15
CA GLN A 173 13.29 -5.82 -20.03
C GLN A 173 12.14 -6.73 -19.63
N THR A 174 12.39 -7.98 -19.24
CA THR A 174 11.33 -8.87 -18.73
C THR A 174 10.74 -8.32 -17.44
N LEU A 175 11.58 -7.86 -16.52
CA LEU A 175 11.13 -7.29 -15.24
C LEU A 175 10.36 -5.98 -15.43
N ALA A 176 10.85 -5.10 -16.30
CA ALA A 176 10.20 -3.83 -16.61
C ALA A 176 8.92 -4.04 -17.42
N ALA A 177 8.86 -5.04 -18.30
CA ALA A 177 7.66 -5.40 -19.05
C ALA A 177 6.57 -5.96 -18.13
N ASP A 178 6.93 -6.82 -17.18
CA ASP A 178 5.97 -7.35 -16.19
C ASP A 178 5.43 -6.24 -15.29
N MET A 179 6.28 -5.34 -14.80
CA MET A 179 5.86 -4.20 -13.98
C MET A 179 5.05 -3.17 -14.79
N HIS A 180 5.43 -2.89 -16.04
CA HIS A 180 4.71 -1.97 -16.91
C HIS A 180 3.33 -2.52 -17.32
N SER A 181 3.25 -3.82 -17.55
CA SER A 181 2.01 -4.56 -17.80
C SER A 181 1.05 -4.46 -16.62
N PHE A 182 1.57 -4.63 -15.40
CA PHE A 182 0.81 -4.51 -14.17
C PHE A 182 0.25 -3.09 -13.97
N LEU A 183 1.04 -2.05 -14.24
CA LEU A 183 0.60 -0.66 -14.06
C LEU A 183 -0.31 -0.13 -15.15
N LEU A 184 -0.09 -0.50 -16.42
CA LEU A 184 -1.02 -0.14 -17.49
C LEU A 184 -2.37 -0.82 -17.28
N ALA A 185 -2.39 -2.01 -16.65
CA ALA A 185 -3.62 -2.64 -16.22
C ALA A 185 -4.31 -1.85 -15.08
N VAL A 186 -3.54 -1.18 -14.21
CA VAL A 186 -4.09 -0.32 -13.13
C VAL A 186 -4.55 1.04 -13.67
N SER A 187 -3.77 1.70 -14.54
CA SER A 187 -4.06 3.09 -14.97
C SER A 187 -5.17 3.20 -16.02
N ARG A 188 -5.28 2.25 -16.96
CA ARG A 188 -6.38 2.26 -17.96
C ARG A 188 -7.73 1.99 -17.30
N TRP A 189 -7.69 1.28 -16.20
CA TRP A 189 -8.87 0.91 -15.43
C TRP A 189 -9.45 2.09 -14.64
N VAL A 190 -8.62 3.06 -14.28
CA VAL A 190 -9.05 4.34 -13.67
C VAL A 190 -9.66 5.30 -14.71
N HIS A 191 -9.36 5.13 -16.00
CA HIS A 191 -9.75 6.07 -17.06
C HIS A 191 -10.94 5.64 -17.91
N ASP A 192 -11.21 4.33 -18.02
CA ASP A 192 -12.27 3.77 -18.86
C ASP A 192 -13.50 3.26 -18.05
N GLY A 193 -13.58 3.58 -16.75
CA GLY A 193 -14.70 3.22 -15.85
C GLY A 193 -15.26 4.44 -15.15
#